data_AF-A0A928HD05-F1
#
_entry.id   AF-A0A928HD05-F1
#
_cell.length_a   1.000
_cell.length_b   1.000
_cell.length_c   1.000
_cell.angle_alpha   90.00
_cell.angle_beta   90.00
_cell.angle_gamma   90.00
#
_symmetry.space_group_name_H-M   'P 1'
#
loop_
_entity.id
_entity.type
_entity.pdbx_description
1 polymer ?
#
loop_
_entity_poly.entity_id
_entity_poly.type
_entity_poly.pdbx_seq_one_letter_code
_entity_poly.pdbx_strand_id
1 'polypeptide(L)'
;MLGRVDTTPATLLMPSSRTCFASENFIGNFLCWVYCSDLLHIWQAKILKFARFSITFFLTVPHIVLAALLYKILCSAGAPSGLTRWGGGGYDASMKPVLVLMAPGFEEIELTAPIDILRRLEIPVVTAGVKGRCVEGAHGMAMMAEMLMVDVNAEDYSGIILPGGPASWLLRDTPGVLSLVRSMHQAEKLVAAICAAPIALEAAGVLAGRRVTCYPGVEGDLKSAAEVVAAPAVTDGLLVTGRGPGAALEFGFALGAALGKGEQVPALRGAMCV
;
A
#
# COMPACT_ATOMS: atom_id res chain seq x y z
N MET A 1 -47.33 -2.70 -43.92
CA MET A 1 -47.54 -4.05 -44.51
C MET A 1 -47.23 -5.05 -43.41
N LEU A 2 -48.21 -5.69 -42.74
CA LEU A 2 -48.88 -6.95 -43.15
C LEU A 2 -47.83 -7.96 -43.67
N GLY A 3 -47.67 -9.20 -43.21
CA GLY A 3 -48.44 -10.14 -42.40
C GLY A 3 -47.99 -11.56 -42.81
N ARG A 4 -48.05 -12.51 -41.86
CA ARG A 4 -48.05 -14.01 -41.92
C ARG A 4 -47.84 -14.78 -43.26
N VAL A 5 -47.25 -15.98 -43.19
CA VAL A 5 -47.91 -17.33 -43.14
C VAL A 5 -46.88 -18.46 -43.45
N ASP A 6 -46.86 -19.48 -42.57
CA ASP A 6 -46.72 -20.96 -42.70
C ASP A 6 -46.37 -21.59 -44.09
N THR A 7 -45.80 -22.79 -44.30
CA THR A 7 -45.91 -24.12 -43.65
C THR A 7 -44.93 -25.11 -44.34
N THR A 8 -44.54 -26.18 -43.63
CA THR A 8 -43.92 -27.49 -44.00
C THR A 8 -44.35 -28.17 -45.34
N PRO A 9 -43.81 -29.34 -45.78
CA PRO A 9 -42.66 -30.16 -45.31
C PRO A 9 -41.73 -30.69 -46.45
N ALA A 10 -40.57 -31.27 -46.11
CA ALA A 10 -39.88 -32.22 -47.00
C ALA A 10 -39.43 -33.47 -46.23
N THR A 11 -40.21 -34.51 -46.47
CA THR A 11 -40.11 -35.90 -46.05
C THR A 11 -38.80 -36.53 -46.52
N LEU A 12 -38.02 -37.13 -45.60
CA LEU A 12 -37.00 -38.12 -45.97
C LEU A 12 -37.44 -39.49 -45.44
N LEU A 13 -37.58 -40.40 -46.38
CA LEU A 13 -38.19 -41.73 -46.28
C LEU A 13 -37.44 -42.66 -45.32
N MET A 14 -38.22 -43.34 -44.47
CA MET A 14 -37.81 -44.57 -43.80
C MET A 14 -37.71 -45.73 -44.81
N PRO A 15 -36.68 -46.59 -44.72
CA PRO A 15 -36.79 -47.98 -45.12
C PRO A 15 -37.45 -48.76 -43.99
N SER A 16 -38.47 -49.51 -44.37
CA SER A 16 -39.24 -50.45 -43.58
C SER A 16 -38.36 -51.57 -42.99
N SER A 17 -38.67 -51.92 -41.74
CA SER A 17 -38.61 -53.25 -41.14
C SER A 17 -37.71 -54.28 -41.86
N ARG A 18 -36.47 -54.39 -41.41
CA ARG A 18 -35.81 -55.70 -41.32
C ARG A 18 -35.42 -55.93 -39.87
N THR A 19 -36.22 -56.78 -39.25
CA THR A 19 -35.84 -57.63 -38.13
C THR A 19 -34.35 -57.96 -38.21
N CYS A 20 -33.55 -57.36 -37.32
CA CYS A 20 -32.23 -57.90 -37.05
C CYS A 20 -32.46 -59.19 -36.27
N PHE A 21 -32.52 -60.27 -37.05
CA PHE A 21 -32.28 -61.63 -36.60
C PHE A 21 -31.16 -61.61 -35.56
N ALA A 22 -31.44 -62.17 -34.38
CA ALA A 22 -30.42 -62.62 -33.47
C ALA A 22 -29.53 -63.60 -34.22
N SER A 23 -28.40 -63.11 -34.73
CA SER A 23 -27.25 -63.97 -34.94
C SER A 23 -26.52 -64.00 -33.62
N GLU A 24 -26.34 -65.21 -33.08
CA GLU A 24 -25.62 -65.52 -31.85
C GLU A 24 -24.11 -65.28 -32.01
N ASN A 25 -23.73 -64.09 -32.45
CA ASN A 25 -22.34 -63.67 -32.44
C ASN A 25 -22.08 -62.93 -31.14
N PHE A 26 -21.58 -63.70 -30.18
CA PHE A 26 -21.08 -63.29 -28.86
C PHE A 26 -20.27 -61.99 -28.88
N ILE A 27 -19.60 -61.68 -29.99
CA ILE A 27 -18.76 -60.49 -30.20
C ILE A 27 -19.58 -59.19 -30.33
N GLY A 28 -20.77 -59.21 -30.96
CA GLY A 28 -21.58 -58.01 -31.20
C GLY A 28 -22.27 -57.46 -29.93
N ASN A 29 -22.76 -58.36 -29.07
CA ASN A 29 -23.32 -57.99 -27.78
C ASN A 29 -22.24 -57.55 -26.78
N PHE A 30 -21.02 -58.10 -26.88
CA PHE A 30 -19.90 -57.69 -26.04
C PHE A 30 -19.41 -56.27 -26.40
N LEU A 31 -19.32 -55.94 -27.68
CA LEU A 31 -18.90 -54.60 -28.14
C LEU A 31 -19.93 -53.50 -27.78
N CYS A 32 -21.23 -53.78 -27.85
CA CYS A 32 -22.27 -52.83 -27.45
C CYS A 32 -22.31 -52.60 -25.93
N TRP A 33 -22.05 -53.65 -25.14
CA TRP A 33 -21.97 -53.56 -23.68
C TRP A 33 -20.70 -52.83 -23.21
N VAL A 34 -19.55 -53.07 -23.85
CA VAL A 34 -18.29 -52.36 -23.58
C VAL A 34 -18.42 -50.86 -23.90
N TYR A 35 -19.01 -50.49 -25.04
CA TYR A 35 -19.19 -49.07 -25.40
C TYR A 35 -20.16 -48.32 -24.47
N CYS A 36 -21.24 -49.00 -24.00
CA CYS A 36 -22.20 -48.41 -23.06
C CYS A 36 -21.61 -48.29 -21.64
N SER A 37 -20.80 -49.26 -21.23
CA SER A 37 -20.00 -49.24 -20.00
C SER A 37 -18.99 -48.09 -19.98
N ASP A 38 -18.23 -47.91 -21.06
CA ASP A 38 -17.22 -46.84 -21.16
C ASP A 38 -17.86 -45.45 -21.16
N LEU A 39 -19.00 -45.27 -21.83
CA LEU A 39 -19.77 -44.02 -21.76
C LEU A 39 -20.31 -43.74 -20.36
N LEU A 40 -20.78 -44.76 -19.63
CA LEU A 40 -21.22 -44.63 -18.25
C LEU A 40 -20.05 -44.24 -17.32
N HIS A 41 -18.88 -44.85 -17.50
CA HIS A 41 -17.67 -44.54 -16.74
C HIS A 41 -17.15 -43.12 -17.04
N ILE A 42 -17.19 -42.66 -18.29
CA ILE A 42 -16.83 -41.28 -18.66
C ILE A 42 -17.82 -40.28 -18.03
N TRP A 43 -19.11 -40.60 -18.02
CA TRP A 43 -20.14 -39.74 -17.42
C TRP A 43 -20.01 -39.67 -15.89
N GLN A 44 -19.80 -40.81 -15.22
CA GLN A 44 -19.52 -40.88 -13.79
C GLN A 44 -18.23 -40.14 -13.42
N ALA A 45 -17.15 -40.29 -14.19
CA ALA A 45 -15.89 -39.58 -13.96
C ALA A 45 -16.02 -38.06 -14.16
N LYS A 46 -16.83 -37.61 -15.12
CA LYS A 46 -17.14 -36.18 -15.30
C LYS A 46 -17.98 -35.62 -14.17
N ILE A 47 -19.00 -36.35 -13.69
CA ILE A 47 -19.80 -35.96 -12.52
C ILE A 47 -18.93 -35.91 -11.27
N LEU A 48 -18.08 -36.91 -11.02
CA LEU A 48 -17.17 -36.92 -9.87
C LEU A 48 -16.16 -35.79 -9.93
N LYS A 49 -15.62 -35.45 -11.11
CA LYS A 49 -14.74 -34.29 -11.28
C LYS A 49 -15.47 -32.97 -11.06
N PHE A 50 -16.71 -32.85 -11.55
CA PHE A 50 -17.54 -31.65 -11.36
C PHE A 50 -17.97 -31.50 -9.90
N ALA A 51 -18.41 -32.58 -9.26
CA ALA A 51 -18.73 -32.62 -7.84
C ALA A 51 -17.50 -32.31 -6.98
N ARG A 52 -16.32 -32.84 -7.31
CA ARG A 52 -15.07 -32.53 -6.60
C ARG A 52 -14.62 -31.09 -6.82
N PHE A 53 -14.82 -30.53 -8.01
CA PHE A 53 -14.57 -29.10 -8.29
C PHE A 53 -15.55 -28.20 -7.52
N SER A 54 -16.85 -28.51 -7.55
CA SER A 54 -17.88 -27.77 -6.80
C SER A 54 -17.69 -27.89 -5.29
N ILE A 55 -17.41 -29.08 -4.75
CA ILE A 55 -17.16 -29.27 -3.32
C ILE A 55 -15.89 -28.53 -2.90
N THR A 56 -14.80 -28.61 -3.68
CA THR A 56 -13.59 -27.85 -3.36
C THR A 56 -13.85 -26.35 -3.44
N PHE A 57 -14.55 -25.85 -4.46
CA PHE A 57 -14.91 -24.43 -4.59
C PHE A 57 -15.81 -23.94 -3.44
N PHE A 58 -16.86 -24.70 -3.08
CA PHE A 58 -17.74 -24.38 -1.97
C PHE A 58 -17.08 -24.52 -0.60
N LEU A 59 -16.04 -25.35 -0.46
CA LEU A 59 -15.28 -25.46 0.79
C LEU A 59 -14.14 -24.45 0.85
N THR A 60 -13.42 -24.11 -0.22
CA THR A 60 -12.24 -23.24 -0.15
C THR A 60 -12.56 -21.76 -0.34
N VAL A 61 -13.52 -21.41 -1.20
CA VAL A 61 -13.86 -20.01 -1.47
C VAL A 61 -14.37 -19.29 -0.22
N PRO A 62 -15.25 -19.88 0.62
CA PRO A 62 -15.65 -19.24 1.87
C PRO A 62 -14.49 -19.03 2.84
N HIS A 63 -13.52 -19.96 2.88
CA HIS A 63 -12.34 -19.81 3.75
C HIS A 63 -11.38 -18.73 3.24
N ILE A 64 -11.22 -18.58 1.92
CA ILE A 64 -10.42 -17.48 1.33
C ILE A 64 -11.10 -16.14 1.54
N VAL A 65 -12.41 -16.05 1.36
CA VAL A 65 -13.20 -14.83 1.61
C VAL A 65 -13.21 -14.49 3.09
N LEU A 66 -13.38 -15.49 3.96
CA LEU A 66 -13.31 -15.32 5.41
C LEU A 66 -11.90 -14.94 5.87
N ALA A 67 -10.84 -15.53 5.29
CA ALA A 67 -9.47 -15.14 5.58
C ALA A 67 -9.17 -13.72 5.09
N ALA A 68 -9.69 -13.30 3.93
CA ALA A 68 -9.57 -11.93 3.43
C ALA A 68 -10.38 -10.94 4.28
N LEU A 69 -11.57 -11.33 4.76
CA LEU A 69 -12.36 -10.52 5.70
C LEU A 69 -11.69 -10.44 7.06
N LEU A 70 -11.21 -11.56 7.61
CA LEU A 70 -10.45 -11.60 8.86
C LEU A 70 -9.16 -10.82 8.73
N TYR A 71 -8.45 -10.89 7.61
CA TYR A 71 -7.27 -10.07 7.35
C TYR A 71 -7.62 -8.58 7.31
N LYS A 72 -8.73 -8.19 6.64
CA LYS A 72 -9.23 -6.81 6.66
C LYS A 72 -9.65 -6.35 8.05
N ILE A 73 -10.31 -7.23 8.83
CA ILE A 73 -10.74 -6.95 10.20
C ILE A 73 -9.51 -6.80 11.10
N LEU A 74 -8.54 -7.71 11.01
CA LEU A 74 -7.27 -7.66 11.73
C LEU A 74 -6.42 -6.43 11.33
N CYS A 75 -6.46 -6.00 10.07
CA CYS A 75 -5.82 -4.74 9.65
C CYS A 75 -6.57 -3.50 10.15
N SER A 76 -7.90 -3.59 10.28
CA SER A 76 -8.75 -2.49 10.77
C SER A 76 -8.72 -2.34 12.29
N ALA A 77 -8.60 -3.44 13.02
CA ALA A 77 -8.31 -3.45 14.45
C ALA A 77 -6.88 -2.93 14.60
N GLY A 78 -6.73 -1.67 15.03
CA GLY A 78 -5.43 -1.04 15.27
C GLY A 78 -4.50 -2.00 16.01
N ALA A 79 -3.22 -2.00 15.64
CA ALA A 79 -2.22 -2.80 16.33
C ALA A 79 -2.33 -2.56 17.84
N PRO A 80 -2.29 -3.61 18.67
CA PRO A 80 -2.32 -3.44 20.12
C PRO A 80 -1.20 -2.48 20.52
N SER A 81 -1.55 -1.46 21.30
CA SER A 81 -0.70 -0.37 21.80
C SER A 81 0.41 -0.82 22.76
N GLY A 82 0.82 -2.11 22.71
CA GLY A 82 1.66 -2.75 23.71
C GLY A 82 2.66 -3.76 23.17
N LEU A 83 2.98 -3.76 21.86
CA LEU A 83 4.18 -4.49 21.41
C LEU A 83 5.40 -3.69 21.86
N THR A 84 6.05 -4.13 22.95
CA THR A 84 7.31 -3.56 23.44
C THR A 84 8.32 -3.54 22.30
N ARG A 85 8.62 -2.31 21.85
CA ARG A 85 9.56 -2.00 20.78
C ARG A 85 10.93 -2.61 21.13
N TRP A 86 11.60 -3.21 20.15
CA TRP A 86 12.95 -3.74 20.34
C TRP A 86 13.89 -2.60 20.74
N GLY A 87 14.56 -2.73 21.89
CA GLY A 87 15.43 -1.68 22.43
C GLY A 87 14.87 -0.85 23.60
N GLY A 88 14.22 -1.49 24.58
CA GLY A 88 14.33 -1.23 26.03
C GLY A 88 14.11 0.16 26.66
N GLY A 89 14.04 1.25 25.92
CA GLY A 89 13.77 2.59 26.42
C GLY A 89 12.29 2.92 26.32
N GLY A 90 11.65 3.21 27.44
CA GLY A 90 10.33 3.83 27.43
C GLY A 90 10.44 5.21 26.80
N TYR A 91 9.45 5.60 26.00
CA TYR A 91 9.34 6.99 25.54
C TYR A 91 9.25 7.92 26.77
N ASP A 92 9.89 9.08 26.69
CA ASP A 92 9.56 10.19 27.56
C ASP A 92 8.06 10.46 27.43
N ALA A 93 7.32 10.25 28.51
CA ALA A 93 5.86 10.38 28.53
C ALA A 93 5.37 11.80 28.17
N SER A 94 6.26 12.79 28.20
CA SER A 94 5.97 14.15 27.78
C SER A 94 6.17 14.40 26.27
N MET A 95 6.85 13.51 25.55
CA MET A 95 7.20 13.70 24.15
C MET A 95 6.06 13.26 23.23
N LYS A 96 5.47 14.23 22.51
CA LYS A 96 4.47 13.97 21.47
C LYS A 96 5.10 13.30 20.25
N PRO A 97 4.40 12.37 19.58
CA PRO A 97 4.90 11.70 18.38
C PRO A 97 5.11 12.65 17.21
N VAL A 98 6.01 12.27 16.29
CA VAL A 98 6.12 12.88 14.97
C VAL A 98 5.20 12.15 14.00
N LEU A 99 4.44 12.90 13.20
CA LEU A 99 3.55 12.35 12.18
C LEU A 99 4.32 12.12 10.87
N VAL A 100 4.18 10.96 10.26
CA VAL A 100 4.69 10.67 8.90
C VAL A 100 3.51 10.38 7.99
N LEU A 101 3.39 11.14 6.90
CA LEU A 101 2.32 10.91 5.94
C LEU A 101 2.69 9.81 4.94
N MET A 102 1.71 8.97 4.61
CA MET A 102 1.81 7.90 3.63
C MET A 102 0.81 8.15 2.51
N ALA A 103 1.31 8.61 1.36
CA ALA A 103 0.53 8.78 0.14
C ALA A 103 0.95 7.71 -0.89
N PRO A 104 0.03 7.17 -1.71
CA PRO A 104 0.38 6.19 -2.74
C PRO A 104 1.54 6.68 -3.62
N GLY A 105 2.53 5.81 -3.82
CA GLY A 105 3.77 6.16 -4.51
C GLY A 105 4.79 6.89 -3.65
N PHE A 106 4.72 6.77 -2.31
CA PHE A 106 5.80 7.26 -1.44
C PHE A 106 7.09 6.48 -1.69
N GLU A 107 8.24 7.13 -1.54
CA GLU A 107 9.53 6.45 -1.64
C GLU A 107 9.83 5.70 -0.32
N GLU A 108 10.10 4.39 -0.42
CA GLU A 108 10.16 3.50 0.72
C GLU A 108 11.33 3.77 1.68
N ILE A 109 12.53 4.04 1.18
CA ILE A 109 13.69 4.32 2.04
C ILE A 109 13.57 5.71 2.68
N GLU A 110 12.99 6.67 1.97
CA GLU A 110 12.71 8.01 2.47
C GLU A 110 11.64 8.03 3.57
N LEU A 111 10.75 7.04 3.59
CA LEU A 111 9.81 6.82 4.69
C LEU A 111 10.47 6.03 5.84
N THR A 112 11.08 4.90 5.53
CA THR A 112 11.50 3.93 6.56
C THR A 112 12.75 4.36 7.32
N ALA A 113 13.75 4.94 6.65
CA ALA A 113 14.99 5.32 7.32
C ALA A 113 14.80 6.44 8.36
N PRO A 114 14.07 7.53 8.10
CA PRO A 114 13.75 8.53 9.13
C PRO A 114 12.94 7.96 10.29
N ILE A 115 11.96 7.10 10.00
CA ILE A 115 11.16 6.41 11.03
C ILE A 115 12.07 5.59 11.95
N ASP A 116 12.94 4.77 11.38
CA ASP A 116 13.86 3.91 12.13
C ASP A 116 14.82 4.73 13.01
N ILE A 117 15.46 5.76 12.44
CA ILE A 117 16.38 6.64 13.17
C ILE A 117 15.67 7.35 14.32
N LEU A 118 14.51 7.98 14.09
CA LEU A 118 13.78 8.67 15.15
C LEU A 118 13.39 7.71 16.27
N ARG A 119 12.94 6.50 15.93
CA ARG A 119 12.58 5.48 16.93
C ARG A 119 13.80 5.00 17.71
N ARG A 120 14.99 4.89 17.10
CA ARG A 120 16.26 4.60 17.78
C ARG A 120 16.73 5.74 18.69
N LEU A 121 16.34 6.97 18.40
CA LEU A 121 16.55 8.14 19.25
C LEU A 121 15.48 8.31 20.34
N GLU A 122 14.62 7.29 20.51
CA GLU A 122 13.50 7.31 21.45
C GLU A 122 12.51 8.46 21.18
N ILE A 123 12.35 8.84 19.91
CA ILE A 123 11.31 9.76 19.47
C ILE A 123 10.13 8.92 18.94
N PRO A 124 8.91 9.08 19.49
CA PRO A 124 7.76 8.35 19.01
C PRO A 124 7.36 8.84 17.62
N VAL A 125 6.97 7.91 16.75
CA VAL A 125 6.58 8.22 15.36
C VAL A 125 5.31 7.47 15.01
N VAL A 126 4.34 8.20 14.47
CA VAL A 126 3.05 7.69 14.02
C VAL A 126 2.91 7.86 12.51
N THR A 127 2.36 6.85 11.84
CA THR A 127 2.13 6.89 10.39
C THR A 127 0.65 7.11 10.07
N ALA A 128 0.36 8.01 9.13
CA ALA A 128 -1.00 8.30 8.69
C ALA A 128 -1.15 8.21 7.17
N GLY A 129 -2.09 7.36 6.73
CA GLY A 129 -2.41 7.16 5.33
C GLY A 129 -3.29 8.27 4.76
N VAL A 130 -2.86 8.89 3.66
CA VAL A 130 -3.57 10.00 3.00
C VAL A 130 -4.83 9.54 2.27
N LYS A 131 -4.80 8.35 1.66
CA LYS A 131 -5.91 7.77 0.88
C LYS A 131 -6.47 6.47 1.44
N GLY A 132 -5.81 5.88 2.44
CA GLY A 132 -6.16 4.60 3.02
C GLY A 132 -5.05 4.12 3.95
N ARG A 133 -5.33 3.11 4.79
CA ARG A 133 -4.32 2.58 5.72
C ARG A 133 -3.32 1.64 5.04
N CYS A 134 -3.72 0.87 4.04
CA CYS A 134 -2.77 0.12 3.22
C CYS A 134 -2.33 1.02 2.05
N VAL A 135 -1.04 1.35 2.00
CA VAL A 135 -0.48 2.28 1.00
C VAL A 135 0.68 1.60 0.28
N GLU A 136 0.63 1.60 -1.04
CA GLU A 136 1.69 1.07 -1.90
C GLU A 136 2.76 2.15 -2.15
N GLY A 137 4.02 1.80 -1.92
CA GLY A 137 5.18 2.63 -2.22
C GLY A 137 5.54 2.65 -3.71
N ALA A 138 6.49 3.49 -4.08
CA ALA A 138 6.89 3.72 -5.46
C ALA A 138 7.46 2.48 -6.18
N HIS A 139 7.98 1.51 -5.42
CA HIS A 139 8.56 0.27 -5.93
C HIS A 139 7.72 -0.97 -5.57
N GLY A 140 6.44 -0.77 -5.26
CA GLY A 140 5.46 -1.85 -5.06
C GLY A 140 5.43 -2.44 -3.65
N MET A 141 6.12 -1.82 -2.68
CA MET A 141 6.07 -2.26 -1.29
C MET A 141 4.82 -1.68 -0.60
N ALA A 142 3.84 -2.53 -0.32
CA ALA A 142 2.66 -2.13 0.45
C ALA A 142 2.98 -2.08 1.96
N MET A 143 2.64 -0.97 2.61
CA MET A 143 2.82 -0.75 4.04
C MET A 143 1.51 -0.33 4.71
N MET A 144 1.33 -0.71 5.97
CA MET A 144 0.14 -0.38 6.75
C MET A 144 0.41 0.83 7.64
N ALA A 145 -0.30 1.93 7.38
CA ALA A 145 -0.37 3.08 8.25
C ALA A 145 -1.17 2.76 9.52
N GLU A 146 -0.75 3.36 10.62
CA GLU A 146 -1.39 3.19 11.93
C GLU A 146 -2.78 3.83 11.96
N MET A 147 -2.97 4.95 11.26
CA MET A 147 -4.25 5.65 11.16
C MET A 147 -4.48 6.29 9.79
N LEU A 148 -5.66 6.90 9.59
CA LEU A 148 -5.94 7.74 8.42
C LEU A 148 -5.60 9.20 8.72
N MET A 149 -5.16 9.93 7.70
CA MET A 149 -4.86 11.35 7.81
C MET A 149 -6.08 12.18 8.24
N VAL A 150 -7.29 11.75 7.85
CA VAL A 150 -8.53 12.47 8.21
C VAL A 150 -8.84 12.44 9.71
N ASP A 151 -8.23 11.51 10.45
CA ASP A 151 -8.39 11.37 11.90
C ASP A 151 -7.27 12.09 12.69
N VAL A 152 -6.33 12.74 11.99
CA VAL A 152 -5.18 13.42 12.61
C VAL A 152 -5.62 14.78 13.16
N ASN A 153 -5.37 14.98 14.46
CA ASN A 153 -5.34 16.31 15.06
C ASN A 153 -3.89 16.81 15.17
N ALA A 154 -3.60 17.98 14.60
CA ALA A 154 -2.25 18.53 14.58
C ALA A 154 -1.68 18.80 15.99
N GLU A 155 -2.53 19.01 16.99
CA GLU A 155 -2.09 19.31 18.36
C GLU A 155 -1.39 18.12 19.04
N ASP A 156 -1.71 16.89 18.63
CA ASP A 156 -1.23 15.66 19.25
C ASP A 156 0.19 15.28 18.84
N TYR A 157 0.76 15.98 17.85
CA TYR A 157 2.08 15.67 17.30
C TYR A 157 3.08 16.80 17.56
N SER A 158 4.37 16.45 17.62
CA SER A 158 5.50 17.38 17.72
C SER A 158 6.04 17.81 16.34
N GLY A 159 5.55 17.21 15.26
CA GLY A 159 5.91 17.58 13.90
C GLY A 159 5.30 16.70 12.83
N ILE A 160 5.63 17.01 11.58
CA ILE A 160 5.18 16.31 10.38
C ILE A 160 6.34 16.06 9.41
N ILE A 161 6.39 14.88 8.82
CA ILE A 161 7.36 14.46 7.80
C ILE A 161 6.61 14.04 6.53
N LEU A 162 7.07 14.56 5.40
CA LEU A 162 6.58 14.23 4.06
C LEU A 162 7.66 13.46 3.27
N PRO A 163 7.53 12.13 3.14
CA PRO A 163 8.35 11.34 2.22
C PRO A 163 8.12 11.76 0.77
N GLY A 164 9.15 11.59 -0.07
CA GLY A 164 9.08 11.93 -1.49
C GLY A 164 8.53 10.81 -2.37
N GLY A 165 9.11 10.65 -3.56
CA GLY A 165 8.59 9.80 -4.62
C GLY A 165 7.42 10.43 -5.39
N PRO A 166 6.77 9.67 -6.31
CA PRO A 166 5.54 10.08 -7.01
C PRO A 166 4.42 10.61 -6.11
N ALA A 167 4.39 10.22 -4.84
CA ALA A 167 3.46 10.76 -3.86
C ALA A 167 3.56 12.28 -3.65
N SER A 168 4.71 12.90 -3.95
CA SER A 168 4.98 14.32 -3.70
C SER A 168 3.94 15.26 -4.34
N TRP A 169 3.51 14.95 -5.57
CA TRP A 169 2.47 15.73 -6.26
C TRP A 169 1.10 15.56 -5.61
N LEU A 170 0.77 14.35 -5.17
CA LEU A 170 -0.47 14.10 -4.43
C LEU A 170 -0.48 14.87 -3.09
N LEU A 171 0.65 14.90 -2.38
CA LEU A 171 0.79 15.65 -1.13
C LEU A 171 0.60 17.16 -1.37
N ARG A 172 1.24 17.71 -2.42
CA ARG A 172 1.08 19.12 -2.83
C ARG A 172 -0.37 19.47 -3.17
N ASP A 173 -1.05 18.59 -3.88
CA ASP A 173 -2.39 18.85 -4.42
C ASP A 173 -3.52 18.48 -3.44
N THR A 174 -3.20 18.02 -2.23
CA THR A 174 -4.19 17.65 -1.21
C THR A 174 -4.36 18.79 -0.19
N PRO A 175 -5.50 19.52 -0.17
CA PRO A 175 -5.69 20.66 0.73
C PRO A 175 -5.53 20.32 2.22
N GLY A 176 -5.96 19.12 2.64
CA GLY A 176 -5.81 18.65 4.02
C GLY A 176 -4.33 18.53 4.44
N VAL A 177 -3.46 18.10 3.53
CA VAL A 177 -2.00 18.04 3.78
C VAL A 177 -1.45 19.45 3.97
N LEU A 178 -1.78 20.38 3.06
CA LEU A 178 -1.30 21.76 3.15
C LEU A 178 -1.78 22.45 4.43
N SER A 179 -3.03 22.22 4.84
CA SER A 179 -3.56 22.73 6.10
C SER A 179 -2.82 22.16 7.30
N LEU A 180 -2.57 20.84 7.35
CA LEU A 180 -1.79 20.23 8.43
C LEU A 180 -0.37 20.81 8.52
N VAL A 181 0.31 20.96 7.38
CA VAL A 181 1.66 21.55 7.32
C VAL A 181 1.65 22.98 7.86
N ARG A 182 0.70 23.82 7.43
CA ARG A 182 0.57 25.20 7.91
C ARG A 182 0.32 25.24 9.42
N SER A 183 -0.60 24.41 9.93
CA SER A 183 -0.90 24.36 11.37
C SER A 183 0.32 23.96 12.20
N MET A 184 1.09 22.97 11.75
CA MET A 184 2.33 22.57 12.43
C MET A 184 3.38 23.68 12.38
N HIS A 185 3.55 24.32 11.23
CA HIS A 185 4.50 25.43 11.07
C HIS A 185 4.17 26.61 11.98
N GLN A 186 2.89 27.03 12.01
CA GLN A 186 2.40 28.14 12.85
C GLN A 186 2.53 27.84 14.35
N ALA A 187 2.42 26.57 14.73
CA ALA A 187 2.61 26.12 16.10
C ALA A 187 4.09 25.90 16.48
N GLU A 188 5.04 26.34 15.63
CA GLU A 188 6.48 26.17 15.82
C GLU A 188 6.87 24.70 16.07
N LYS A 189 6.26 23.80 15.31
CA LYS A 189 6.56 22.36 15.32
C LYS A 189 7.47 22.00 14.16
N LEU A 190 8.09 20.82 14.25
CA LEU A 190 8.91 20.29 13.16
C LEU A 190 8.06 20.13 11.88
N VAL A 191 8.55 20.69 10.78
CA VAL A 191 8.01 20.49 9.43
C VAL A 191 9.14 19.99 8.56
N ALA A 192 8.95 18.83 7.94
CA ALA A 192 10.01 18.23 7.17
C ALA A 192 9.54 17.55 5.88
N ALA A 193 10.39 17.59 4.86
CA ALA A 193 10.12 16.96 3.57
C ALA A 193 11.41 16.52 2.89
N ILE A 194 11.38 15.42 2.15
CA ILE A 194 12.55 14.88 1.44
C ILE A 194 12.26 14.70 -0.05
N CYS A 195 13.32 14.79 -0.87
CA CYS A 195 13.27 14.51 -2.30
C CYS A 195 12.37 15.53 -3.03
N ALA A 196 11.30 15.07 -3.68
CA ALA A 196 10.35 15.93 -4.36
C ALA A 196 9.27 16.52 -3.42
N ALA A 197 9.10 16.00 -2.20
CA ALA A 197 8.07 16.47 -1.28
C ALA A 197 8.19 17.93 -0.80
N PRO A 198 9.35 18.62 -0.83
CA PRO A 198 9.43 20.05 -0.56
C PRO A 198 8.50 20.93 -1.42
N ILE A 199 8.06 20.47 -2.61
CA ILE A 199 7.04 21.19 -3.41
C ILE A 199 5.70 21.34 -2.67
N ALA A 200 5.37 20.42 -1.76
CA ALA A 200 4.19 20.52 -0.90
C ALA A 200 4.39 21.58 0.19
N LEU A 201 5.62 21.75 0.69
CA LEU A 201 5.96 22.81 1.63
C LEU A 201 5.91 24.20 0.95
N GLU A 202 6.37 24.30 -0.30
CA GLU A 202 6.19 25.50 -1.12
C GLU A 202 4.70 25.83 -1.28
N ALA A 203 3.87 24.87 -1.67
CA ALA A 203 2.41 25.06 -1.80
C ALA A 203 1.72 25.41 -0.47
N ALA A 204 2.27 24.93 0.65
CA ALA A 204 1.83 25.32 1.99
C ALA A 204 2.27 26.75 2.36
N GLY A 205 3.25 27.32 1.66
CA GLY A 205 3.78 28.67 1.89
C GLY A 205 4.79 28.77 3.03
N VAL A 206 5.42 27.66 3.42
CA VAL A 206 6.30 27.60 4.60
C VAL A 206 7.79 27.69 4.28
N LEU A 207 8.14 27.81 2.99
CA LEU A 207 9.54 27.91 2.53
C LEU A 207 10.04 29.34 2.34
N ALA A 208 9.15 30.34 2.44
CA ALA A 208 9.48 31.73 2.16
C ALA A 208 10.68 32.21 3.01
N GLY A 209 11.75 32.63 2.34
CA GLY A 209 12.95 33.12 3.00
C GLY A 209 13.82 32.05 3.69
N ARG A 210 13.52 30.76 3.49
CA ARG A 210 14.22 29.64 4.14
C ARG A 210 15.29 29.03 3.25
N ARG A 211 16.28 28.41 3.89
CA ARG A 211 17.31 27.62 3.21
C ARG A 211 16.90 26.15 3.20
N VAL A 212 16.86 25.52 2.02
CA VAL A 212 16.35 24.16 1.83
C VAL A 212 17.19 23.35 0.84
N THR A 213 16.92 22.05 0.75
CA THR A 213 17.35 21.18 -0.35
C THR A 213 16.15 20.41 -0.91
N CYS A 214 16.31 19.82 -2.09
CA CYS A 214 15.31 18.97 -2.73
C CYS A 214 15.96 18.05 -3.76
N TYR A 215 15.16 17.16 -4.34
CA TYR A 215 15.61 16.28 -5.42
C TYR A 215 16.08 17.09 -6.65
N PRO A 216 17.16 16.66 -7.33
CA PRO A 216 17.57 17.30 -8.56
C PRO A 216 16.47 17.29 -9.63
N GLY A 217 16.12 18.46 -10.15
CA GLY A 217 15.08 18.66 -11.16
C GLY A 217 13.78 19.24 -10.62
N VAL A 218 13.61 19.43 -9.31
CA VAL A 218 12.43 20.13 -8.73
C VAL A 218 12.76 21.49 -8.13
N GLU A 219 14.00 21.97 -8.25
CA GLU A 219 14.45 23.26 -7.68
C GLU A 219 13.61 24.43 -8.22
N GLY A 220 13.22 24.37 -9.49
CA GLY A 220 12.41 25.40 -10.15
C GLY A 220 10.98 25.55 -9.61
N ASP A 221 10.52 24.56 -8.84
CA ASP A 221 9.22 24.62 -8.17
C ASP A 221 9.29 25.34 -6.82
N LEU A 222 10.47 25.46 -6.18
CA LEU A 222 10.64 26.05 -4.84
C LEU A 222 10.95 27.55 -4.89
N LYS A 223 10.04 28.32 -5.48
CA LYS A 223 10.27 29.72 -5.87
C LYS A 223 10.39 30.68 -4.68
N SER A 224 9.76 30.37 -3.55
CA SER A 224 9.77 31.22 -2.36
C SER A 224 10.99 31.02 -1.46
N ALA A 225 11.73 29.92 -1.63
CA ALA A 225 12.92 29.64 -0.85
C ALA A 225 13.99 30.72 -1.07
N ALA A 226 14.70 31.10 -0.01
CA ALA A 226 15.84 32.02 -0.12
C ALA A 226 17.01 31.34 -0.84
N GLU A 227 17.23 30.07 -0.55
CA GLU A 227 18.35 29.30 -1.11
C GLU A 227 17.97 27.82 -1.20
N VAL A 228 18.21 27.22 -2.37
CA VAL A 228 18.10 25.77 -2.59
C VAL A 228 19.52 25.22 -2.79
N VAL A 229 20.00 24.42 -1.84
CA VAL A 229 21.39 23.92 -1.83
C VAL A 229 21.49 22.43 -2.14
N ALA A 230 22.61 22.06 -2.74
CA ALA A 230 22.96 20.68 -3.07
C ALA A 230 23.59 19.92 -1.87
N ALA A 231 22.89 19.85 -0.73
CA ALA A 231 23.34 19.13 0.47
C ALA A 231 22.46 17.89 0.74
N PRO A 232 22.96 16.82 1.39
CA PRO A 232 22.15 15.63 1.70
C PRO A 232 20.90 15.97 2.54
N ALA A 233 21.06 16.80 3.56
CA ALA A 233 19.99 17.34 4.37
C ALA A 233 20.30 18.79 4.75
N VAL A 234 19.26 19.58 4.99
CA VAL A 234 19.35 20.98 5.40
C VAL A 234 18.39 21.20 6.56
N THR A 235 18.92 21.73 7.65
CA THR A 235 18.14 22.17 8.80
C THR A 235 18.17 23.69 8.87
N ASP A 236 16.99 24.29 8.90
CA ASP A 236 16.76 25.71 9.15
C ASP A 236 15.73 25.79 10.29
N GLY A 237 16.21 25.92 11.53
CA GLY A 237 15.35 25.80 12.72
C GLY A 237 14.60 24.46 12.76
N LEU A 238 13.26 24.53 12.84
CA LEU A 238 12.37 23.36 12.81
C LEU A 238 11.86 23.01 11.39
N LEU A 239 12.43 23.63 10.36
CA LEU A 239 12.21 23.22 8.97
C LEU A 239 13.40 22.36 8.53
N VAL A 240 13.15 21.09 8.21
CA VAL A 240 14.20 20.14 7.79
C VAL A 240 13.87 19.60 6.41
N THR A 241 14.81 19.71 5.47
CA THR A 241 14.65 19.16 4.12
C THR A 241 15.73 18.16 3.77
N GLY A 242 15.39 17.12 3.01
CA GLY A 242 16.30 16.08 2.54
C GLY A 242 16.36 16.00 1.02
N ARG A 243 17.49 15.55 0.46
CA ARG A 243 17.72 15.62 -0.99
C ARG A 243 17.10 14.48 -1.81
N GLY A 244 17.03 13.27 -1.26
CA GLY A 244 16.61 12.08 -2.01
C GLY A 244 16.90 10.76 -1.29
N PRO A 245 16.70 9.60 -1.93
CA PRO A 245 16.79 8.30 -1.28
C PRO A 245 18.14 8.04 -0.60
N GLY A 246 19.24 8.38 -1.29
CA GLY A 246 20.60 8.22 -0.75
C GLY A 246 20.92 9.16 0.42
N ALA A 247 20.09 10.16 0.69
CA ALA A 247 20.24 11.08 1.81
C ALA A 247 19.26 10.79 2.96
N ALA A 248 18.46 9.73 2.88
CA ALA A 248 17.41 9.43 3.86
C ALA A 248 17.95 9.24 5.29
N LEU A 249 19.16 8.68 5.44
CA LEU A 249 19.83 8.57 6.74
C LEU A 249 20.24 9.93 7.29
N GLU A 250 20.94 10.74 6.49
CA GLU A 250 21.34 12.11 6.86
C GLU A 250 20.14 12.98 7.25
N PHE A 251 19.05 12.84 6.50
CA PHE A 251 17.78 13.48 6.81
C PHE A 251 17.22 12.98 8.15
N GLY A 252 17.17 11.67 8.39
CA GLY A 252 16.76 11.10 9.68
C GLY A 252 17.56 11.63 10.87
N PHE A 253 18.89 11.71 10.74
CA PHE A 253 19.75 12.28 11.79
C PHE A 253 19.51 13.78 12.00
N ALA A 254 19.29 14.54 10.93
CA ALA A 254 18.96 15.96 11.00
C ALA A 254 17.63 16.21 11.72
N LEU A 255 16.62 15.35 11.50
CA LEU A 255 15.34 15.40 12.21
C LEU A 255 15.53 15.14 13.71
N GLY A 256 16.28 14.10 14.06
CA GLY A 256 16.60 13.80 15.45
C GLY A 256 17.30 14.95 16.16
N ALA A 257 18.29 15.57 15.50
CA ALA A 257 18.98 16.73 16.02
C ALA A 257 18.04 17.94 16.22
N ALA A 258 17.18 18.23 15.25
CA ALA A 258 16.19 19.31 15.34
C ALA A 258 15.16 19.09 16.48
N LEU A 259 14.88 17.84 16.84
CA LEU A 259 14.02 17.45 17.94
C LEU A 259 14.76 17.32 19.29
N GLY A 260 15.96 17.89 19.40
CA GLY A 260 16.71 17.94 20.65
C GLY A 260 17.54 16.69 20.96
N LYS A 261 17.68 15.75 20.02
CA LYS A 261 18.52 14.53 20.18
C LYS A 261 19.89 14.66 19.51
N GLY A 262 20.40 15.88 19.35
CA GLY A 262 21.65 16.15 18.64
C GLY A 262 22.88 15.50 19.27
N GLU A 263 22.92 15.40 20.61
CA GLU A 263 24.04 14.78 21.34
C GLU A 263 24.10 13.25 21.15
N GLN A 264 22.96 12.61 20.90
CA GLN A 264 22.86 11.15 20.71
C GLN A 264 23.17 10.72 19.27
N VAL A 265 23.06 11.63 18.30
CA VAL A 265 23.25 11.33 16.87
C VAL A 265 24.63 10.71 16.56
N PRO A 266 25.77 11.22 17.05
CA PRO A 266 27.08 10.62 16.77
C PRO A 266 27.21 9.19 17.28
N ALA A 267 26.71 8.90 18.48
CA ALA A 267 26.71 7.56 19.04
C ALA A 267 25.81 6.61 18.24
N LEU A 268 24.63 7.09 17.82
CA LEU A 268 23.71 6.32 16.99
C LEU A 268 24.30 5.99 15.62
N ARG A 269 24.98 6.95 14.97
CA ARG A 269 25.69 6.72 13.70
C ARG A 269 26.68 5.56 13.81
N GLY A 270 27.52 5.58 14.84
CA GLY A 270 28.44 4.47 15.14
C GLY A 270 27.72 3.13 15.36
N ALA A 271 26.60 3.13 16.08
CA ALA A 271 25.78 1.93 16.32
C ALA A 271 25.07 1.41 15.05
N MET A 272 24.83 2.28 14.07
CA MET A 272 24.26 1.95 12.75
C MET A 272 25.32 1.67 11.69
N CYS A 273 26.62 1.74 12.05
CA CYS A 273 27.75 1.53 11.14
C CYS A 273 27.79 2.51 9.96
N VAL A 274 27.43 3.78 10.20
CA VAL A 274 27.43 4.88 9.20
C VAL A 274 28.17 6.12 9.68
#